data_AF-A0A651HNG4-F1
#
_entry.id   AF-A0A651HNG4-F1
#
_cell.length_a   1.000
_cell.length_b   1.000
_cell.length_c   1.000
_cell.angle_alpha   90.00
_cell.angle_beta   90.00
_cell.angle_gamma   90.00
#
_symmetry.space_group_name_H-M   'P 1'
#
loop_
_entity.id
_entity.type
_entity.pdbx_description
1 polymer ?
#
loop_
_entity_poly.entity_id
_entity_poly.type
_entity_poly.pdbx_seq_one_letter_code
_entity_poly.pdbx_strand_id
1 'polypeptide(L)'
;MNSRLKAGIAGGVALAFFLVIGWVVGNLLGLDESTLRVFRGIMTGLGLVAGALVVRLLWNSGRSPRTEAPDDIALALGAAQERLARSSAPRSRLDRLPVTIVMGPRGSTKTTLMARTGLEPELLAGEILHGDEVVPTEGVNVWYQDGTVILEAGGEVLEDDGRWAGLTRRLRPASLGAAAGKGRQPARSVVLCFGTDEFLKPGARESVPEQARILRTRLAELAVEVGAPVPVYVLFTRTDRLPFFLDYVGPLKSEEVQDPLGVTLPLRAPVDAGAHGREEGGRIRAAFDELHASLGVNRLRVLPREGRDEIRSGAYELPRELRKISEAATAFLVELSRPSQLGVTPVLRGFYFTGVRPIVVKDTETS
;
A
#
# COMPACT_ATOMS: atom_id res chain seq x y z
N MET A 1 15.83 30.24 -15.06
CA MET A 1 16.82 30.46 -13.98
C MET A 1 16.73 29.31 -12.97
N ASN A 2 17.74 28.44 -12.90
CA ASN A 2 17.71 27.18 -12.13
C ASN A 2 17.39 27.43 -10.64
N SER A 3 16.57 26.56 -10.02
CA SER A 3 16.19 26.66 -8.60
C SER A 3 17.40 26.69 -7.67
N ARG A 4 18.47 25.97 -8.02
CA ARG A 4 19.75 25.98 -7.30
C ARG A 4 20.45 27.34 -7.38
N LEU A 5 20.34 28.03 -8.51
CA LEU A 5 20.91 29.36 -8.69
C LEU A 5 20.14 30.39 -7.87
N LYS A 6 18.79 30.30 -7.82
CA LYS A 6 17.96 31.17 -6.95
C LYS A 6 18.23 30.95 -5.46
N ALA A 7 18.36 29.70 -5.02
CA ALA A 7 18.69 29.37 -3.64
C ALA A 7 20.09 29.86 -3.25
N GLY A 8 21.08 29.70 -4.14
CA GLY A 8 22.43 30.22 -3.95
C GLY A 8 22.47 31.75 -3.85
N ILE A 9 21.73 32.45 -4.70
CA ILE A 9 21.62 33.92 -4.65
C ILE A 9 20.98 34.36 -3.33
N ALA A 10 19.87 33.74 -2.91
CA ALA A 10 19.18 34.09 -1.66
C ALA A 10 20.05 33.83 -0.41
N GLY A 11 20.79 32.72 -0.38
CA GLY A 11 21.76 32.45 0.68
C GLY A 11 22.90 33.47 0.73
N GLY A 12 23.39 33.88 -0.45
CA GLY A 12 24.41 34.93 -0.58
C GLY A 12 23.93 36.30 -0.10
N VAL A 13 22.68 36.67 -0.39
CA VAL A 13 22.07 37.92 0.09
C VAL A 13 21.93 37.93 1.62
N ALA A 14 21.53 36.81 2.22
CA ALA A 14 21.45 36.69 3.67
C ALA A 14 22.83 36.85 4.32
N LEU A 15 23.88 36.23 3.76
CA LEU A 15 25.25 36.41 4.25
C LEU A 15 25.73 37.87 4.12
N ALA A 16 25.50 38.49 2.96
CA ALA A 16 25.87 39.89 2.72
C ALA A 16 25.21 40.85 3.71
N PHE A 17 23.94 40.61 4.06
CA PHE A 17 23.21 41.40 5.05
C PHE A 17 23.90 41.41 6.42
N PHE A 18 24.30 40.24 6.92
CA PHE A 18 25.02 40.14 8.20
C PHE A 18 26.42 40.75 8.16
N LEU A 19 27.12 40.67 7.03
CA LEU A 19 28.42 41.32 6.84
C LEU A 19 28.30 42.85 6.84
N VAL A 20 27.29 43.40 6.16
CA VAL A 20 27.01 44.85 6.13
C VAL A 20 26.63 45.34 7.52
N ILE A 21 25.77 44.62 8.25
CA ILE A 21 25.43 44.95 9.64
C ILE A 21 26.68 44.92 10.52
N GLY A 22 27.48 43.85 10.43
CA GLY A 22 28.71 43.73 11.22
C GLY A 22 29.72 44.86 10.94
N TRP A 23 29.73 45.39 9.72
CA TRP A 23 30.59 46.50 9.34
C TRP A 23 30.03 47.86 9.80
N VAL A 24 28.76 48.15 9.51
CA VAL A 24 28.10 49.43 9.83
C VAL A 24 27.87 49.58 11.33
N VAL A 25 27.24 48.59 11.97
CA VAL A 25 26.92 48.64 13.40
C VAL A 25 28.18 48.53 14.24
N GLY A 26 29.14 47.70 13.81
CA GLY A 26 30.43 47.60 14.48
C GLY A 26 31.18 48.95 14.50
N ASN A 27 31.15 49.69 13.38
CA ASN A 27 31.81 50.99 13.28
C ASN A 27 31.03 52.11 14.00
N LEU A 28 29.69 52.04 14.02
CA LEU A 28 28.83 53.02 14.67
C LEU A 28 28.87 52.92 16.21
N LEU A 29 29.11 51.74 16.76
CA LEU A 29 29.16 51.50 18.21
C LEU A 29 30.49 51.93 18.87
N GLY A 30 31.47 52.41 18.10
CA GLY A 30 32.74 52.91 18.65
C GLY A 30 33.52 51.85 19.45
N LEU A 31 33.38 50.58 19.08
CA LEU A 31 34.00 49.46 19.80
C LEU A 31 35.53 49.47 19.64
N ASP A 32 36.24 49.07 20.69
CA ASP A 32 37.69 48.83 20.64
C ASP A 32 38.05 47.82 19.54
N GLU A 33 39.25 47.94 18.96
CA GLU A 33 39.74 47.19 17.80
C GLU A 33 39.77 45.67 18.04
N SER A 34 39.97 45.26 19.30
CA SER A 34 39.89 43.86 19.72
C SER A 34 38.44 43.34 19.71
N THR A 35 37.52 44.15 20.23
CA THR A 35 36.09 43.83 20.36
C THR A 35 35.39 43.85 19.00
N LEU A 36 35.79 44.78 18.12
CA LEU A 36 35.31 44.91 16.76
C LEU A 36 35.64 43.67 15.90
N ARG A 37 36.84 43.09 16.08
CA ARG A 37 37.25 41.85 15.40
C ARG A 37 36.40 40.66 15.84
N VAL A 38 36.15 40.53 17.14
CA VAL A 38 35.27 39.47 17.69
C VAL A 38 33.84 39.64 17.19
N PHE A 39 33.30 40.85 17.23
CA PHE A 39 31.93 41.14 16.77
C PHE A 39 31.74 40.80 15.29
N ARG A 40 32.69 41.19 14.42
CA ARG A 40 32.66 40.83 12.99
C ARG A 40 32.78 39.33 12.75
N GLY A 41 33.59 38.64 13.57
CA GLY A 41 33.68 37.17 13.54
C GLY A 41 32.34 36.51 13.85
N ILE A 42 31.65 36.96 14.90
CA ILE A 42 30.32 36.44 15.29
C ILE A 42 29.29 36.70 14.19
N MET A 43 29.24 37.91 13.63
CA MET A 43 28.29 38.25 12.56
C MET A 43 28.53 37.44 11.28
N THR A 44 29.80 37.19 10.93
CA THR A 44 30.15 36.34 9.79
C THR A 44 29.69 34.90 10.01
N GLY A 45 29.90 34.36 11.22
CA GLY A 45 29.41 33.03 11.60
C GLY A 45 27.88 32.92 11.53
N LEU A 46 27.18 33.93 12.04
CA LEU A 46 25.71 33.98 11.99
C LEU A 46 25.18 34.05 10.55
N GLY A 47 25.83 34.87 9.71
CA GLY A 47 25.51 35.00 8.30
C GLY A 47 25.69 33.69 7.51
N LEU A 48 26.73 32.90 7.82
CA LEU A 48 26.94 31.58 7.21
C LEU A 48 25.85 30.59 7.61
N VAL A 49 25.45 30.57 8.89
CA VAL A 49 24.38 29.70 9.39
C VAL A 49 23.03 30.10 8.78
N ALA A 50 22.71 31.39 8.77
CA ALA A 50 21.48 31.91 8.18
C ALA A 50 21.43 31.64 6.66
N GLY A 51 22.54 31.87 5.95
CA GLY A 51 22.65 31.57 4.52
C GLY A 51 22.47 30.09 4.21
N ALA A 52 23.11 29.20 4.99
CA ALA A 52 22.95 27.75 4.86
C ALA A 52 21.52 27.29 5.14
N LEU A 53 20.86 27.90 6.14
CA LEU A 53 19.46 27.61 6.47
C LEU A 53 18.52 28.05 5.33
N VAL A 54 18.72 29.25 4.76
CA VAL A 54 17.94 29.76 3.63
C VAL A 54 18.13 28.89 2.38
N VAL A 55 19.37 28.49 2.07
CA VAL A 55 19.66 27.55 0.97
C VAL A 55 18.97 26.21 1.22
N ARG A 56 19.06 25.66 2.44
CA ARG A 56 18.42 24.38 2.80
C ARG A 56 16.90 24.45 2.69
N LEU A 57 16.28 25.52 3.18
CA LEU A 57 14.84 25.74 3.11
C LEU A 57 14.39 25.89 1.66
N LEU A 58 15.05 26.75 0.87
CA LEU A 58 14.69 26.98 -0.53
C LEU A 58 15.00 25.80 -1.46
N TRP A 59 16.04 25.02 -1.15
CA TRP A 59 16.30 23.75 -1.83
C TRP A 59 15.18 22.74 -1.54
N ASN A 60 14.67 22.72 -0.31
CA ASN A 60 13.56 21.85 0.06
C ASN A 60 12.22 22.35 -0.52
N SER A 61 12.04 23.67 -0.66
CA SER A 61 10.89 24.31 -1.32
C SER A 61 10.91 24.22 -2.85
N GLY A 62 12.06 23.89 -3.44
CA GLY A 62 12.22 23.59 -4.87
C GLY A 62 11.70 22.20 -5.27
N ARG A 63 11.27 21.37 -4.30
CA ARG A 63 10.25 20.36 -4.57
C ARG A 63 8.97 21.14 -4.83
N SER A 64 8.57 21.22 -6.09
CA SER A 64 7.26 21.73 -6.48
C SER A 64 6.22 21.23 -5.48
N PRO A 65 5.24 22.06 -5.07
CA PRO A 65 4.00 21.50 -4.57
C PRO A 65 3.51 20.61 -5.71
N ARG A 66 3.78 19.31 -5.61
CA ARG A 66 3.13 18.29 -6.43
C ARG A 66 1.67 18.59 -6.22
N THR A 67 1.00 18.92 -7.32
CA THR A 67 -0.42 19.19 -7.48
C THR A 67 -1.16 18.60 -6.30
N GLU A 68 -1.78 19.46 -5.48
CA GLU A 68 -2.74 19.01 -4.48
C GLU A 68 -3.57 17.91 -5.12
N ALA A 69 -3.61 16.73 -4.48
CA ALA A 69 -4.52 15.68 -4.92
C ALA A 69 -5.89 16.36 -5.18
N PRO A 70 -6.58 16.02 -6.28
CA PRO A 70 -7.90 16.57 -6.54
C PRO A 70 -8.73 16.44 -5.26
N ASP A 71 -9.56 17.46 -5.03
CA ASP A 71 -10.25 17.75 -3.77
C ASP A 71 -11.01 16.53 -3.20
N ASP A 72 -11.38 15.58 -4.05
CA ASP A 72 -12.15 14.38 -3.73
C ASP A 72 -11.51 13.46 -2.68
N ILE A 73 -10.21 13.13 -2.78
CA ILE A 73 -9.55 12.25 -1.79
C ILE A 73 -9.48 12.93 -0.42
N ALA A 74 -9.19 14.24 -0.41
CA ALA A 74 -9.12 15.02 0.81
C ALA A 74 -10.51 15.14 1.46
N LEU A 75 -11.54 15.39 0.65
CA LEU A 75 -12.93 15.48 1.05
C LEU A 75 -13.43 14.15 1.64
N ALA A 76 -13.18 13.03 0.98
CA ALA A 76 -13.58 11.70 1.46
C ALA A 76 -12.92 11.36 2.81
N LEU A 77 -11.62 11.60 2.96
CA LEU A 77 -10.92 11.38 4.23
C LEU A 77 -11.41 12.32 5.33
N GLY A 78 -11.73 13.58 4.99
CA GLY A 78 -12.32 14.55 5.91
C GLY A 78 -13.71 14.12 6.40
N ALA A 79 -14.59 13.72 5.49
CA ALA A 79 -15.92 13.21 5.82
C ALA A 79 -15.86 11.96 6.71
N ALA A 80 -14.96 11.02 6.40
CA ALA A 80 -14.76 9.82 7.23
C ALA A 80 -14.25 10.18 8.63
N GLN A 81 -13.31 11.13 8.72
CA GLN A 81 -12.77 11.63 9.97
C GLN A 81 -13.84 12.30 10.85
N GLU A 82 -14.80 13.02 10.25
CA GLU A 82 -15.95 13.60 10.95
C GLU A 82 -16.96 12.56 11.43
N ARG A 83 -17.22 11.50 10.65
CA ARG A 83 -18.08 10.39 11.09
C ARG A 83 -17.44 9.61 12.24
N LEU A 84 -16.14 9.31 12.14
CA LEU A 84 -15.37 8.67 13.21
C LEU A 84 -15.37 9.51 14.49
N ALA A 85 -15.22 10.84 14.38
CA ALA A 85 -15.26 11.74 15.53
C ALA A 85 -16.61 11.78 16.25
N ARG A 86 -17.71 11.54 15.52
CA ARG A 86 -19.07 11.47 16.08
C ARG A 86 -19.38 10.13 16.73
N SER A 87 -18.79 9.04 16.23
CA SER A 87 -18.85 7.75 16.92
C SER A 87 -18.04 7.82 18.21
N SER A 88 -18.55 7.32 19.34
CA SER A 88 -17.86 7.36 20.64
C SER A 88 -16.61 6.45 20.72
N ALA A 89 -16.02 6.10 19.57
CA ALA A 89 -14.85 5.26 19.47
C ALA A 89 -13.61 5.97 20.07
N PRO A 90 -12.91 5.34 21.04
CA PRO A 90 -11.68 5.89 21.57
C PRO A 90 -10.62 6.00 20.46
N ARG A 91 -9.96 7.16 20.34
CA ARG A 91 -8.98 7.50 19.28
C ARG A 91 -9.58 7.68 17.89
N SER A 92 -10.64 8.47 17.78
CA SER A 92 -11.39 8.79 16.56
C SER A 92 -10.63 9.48 15.40
N ARG A 93 -9.30 9.38 15.31
CA ARG A 93 -8.50 9.97 14.21
C ARG A 93 -7.76 8.91 13.40
N LEU A 94 -7.77 9.06 12.08
CA LEU A 94 -7.10 8.18 11.11
C LEU A 94 -5.61 7.97 11.40
N ASP A 95 -4.94 9.01 11.89
CA ASP A 95 -3.51 9.00 12.25
C ASP A 95 -3.20 8.21 13.54
N ARG A 96 -4.23 7.79 14.29
CA ARG A 96 -4.13 7.05 15.57
C ARG A 96 -4.75 5.66 15.54
N LEU A 97 -5.50 5.31 14.50
CA LEU A 97 -6.08 3.98 14.30
C LEU A 97 -5.21 3.13 13.37
N PRO A 98 -5.19 1.79 13.53
CA PRO A 98 -4.69 0.89 12.49
C PRO A 98 -5.38 1.16 11.17
N VAL A 99 -4.63 1.14 10.06
CA VAL A 99 -5.16 1.30 8.71
C VAL A 99 -4.70 0.15 7.83
N THR A 100 -5.65 -0.56 7.23
CA THR A 100 -5.39 -1.53 6.15
C THR A 100 -5.73 -0.87 4.82
N ILE A 101 -4.75 -0.81 3.92
CA ILE A 101 -4.89 -0.20 2.60
C ILE A 101 -5.20 -1.31 1.60
N VAL A 102 -6.37 -1.26 0.99
CA VAL A 102 -6.74 -2.15 -0.11
C VAL A 102 -6.38 -1.44 -1.41
N MET A 103 -5.43 -2.00 -2.15
CA MET A 103 -4.92 -1.38 -3.38
C MET A 103 -4.70 -2.42 -4.48
N GLY A 104 -4.58 -1.96 -5.72
CA GLY A 104 -4.30 -2.79 -6.88
C GLY A 104 -4.86 -2.18 -8.17
N PRO A 105 -4.54 -2.76 -9.34
CA PRO A 105 -4.95 -2.23 -10.64
C PRO A 105 -6.45 -2.02 -10.77
N ARG A 106 -6.89 -1.21 -11.75
CA ARG A 106 -8.32 -1.11 -12.10
C ARG A 106 -8.91 -2.49 -12.37
N GLY A 107 -10.16 -2.70 -11.97
CA GLY A 107 -10.85 -3.97 -12.18
C GLY A 107 -10.34 -5.14 -11.34
N SER A 108 -9.43 -4.94 -10.38
CA SER A 108 -8.94 -6.01 -9.49
C SER A 108 -9.92 -6.41 -8.35
N THR A 109 -11.21 -6.12 -8.51
CA THR A 109 -12.31 -6.49 -7.60
C THR A 109 -12.21 -5.99 -6.15
N LYS A 110 -11.49 -4.89 -5.90
CA LYS A 110 -11.33 -4.28 -4.56
C LYS A 110 -12.67 -3.94 -3.90
N THR A 111 -13.54 -3.22 -4.61
CA THR A 111 -14.82 -2.73 -4.08
C THR A 111 -15.77 -3.89 -3.82
N THR A 112 -15.84 -4.84 -4.76
CA THR A 112 -16.65 -6.06 -4.62
C THR A 112 -16.18 -6.92 -3.45
N LEU A 113 -14.86 -7.05 -3.26
CA LEU A 113 -14.29 -7.75 -2.11
C LEU A 113 -14.72 -7.09 -0.80
N MET A 114 -14.65 -5.76 -0.72
CA MET A 114 -15.07 -5.02 0.47
C MET A 114 -16.57 -5.08 0.72
N ALA A 115 -17.40 -5.00 -0.32
CA ALA A 115 -18.85 -5.09 -0.19
C ALA A 115 -19.36 -6.50 0.14
N ARG A 116 -18.60 -7.54 -0.19
CA ARG A 116 -18.98 -8.95 0.00
C ARG A 116 -18.10 -9.69 1.01
N THR A 117 -17.38 -8.95 1.85
CA THR A 117 -16.65 -9.53 2.96
C THR A 117 -17.62 -9.91 4.08
N GLY A 118 -17.37 -11.03 4.76
CA GLY A 118 -18.12 -11.41 5.96
C GLY A 118 -17.81 -10.55 7.19
N LEU A 119 -16.94 -9.54 7.05
CA LEU A 119 -16.60 -8.60 8.12
C LEU A 119 -17.65 -7.49 8.33
N GLU A 120 -18.62 -7.33 7.42
CA GLU A 120 -19.67 -6.30 7.49
C GLU A 120 -19.19 -4.87 7.83
N PRO A 121 -18.16 -4.34 7.12
CA PRO A 121 -17.57 -3.05 7.44
C PRO A 121 -18.51 -1.88 7.14
N GLU A 122 -18.52 -0.86 8.00
CA GLU A 122 -19.31 0.36 7.82
C GLU A 122 -18.62 1.31 6.83
N LEU A 123 -19.33 1.78 5.80
CA LEU A 123 -18.81 2.77 4.85
C LEU A 123 -18.92 4.19 5.42
N LEU A 124 -17.76 4.79 5.73
CA LEU A 124 -17.67 6.14 6.28
C LEU A 124 -17.63 7.24 5.22
N ALA A 125 -17.02 6.96 4.06
CA ALA A 125 -16.96 7.89 2.94
C ALA A 125 -16.65 7.16 1.63
N GLY A 126 -17.05 7.77 0.52
CA GLY A 126 -16.97 7.16 -0.82
C GLY A 126 -18.33 6.68 -1.31
N GLU A 127 -18.35 6.14 -2.52
CA GLU A 127 -19.54 5.64 -3.19
C GLU A 127 -19.21 4.27 -3.79
N ILE A 128 -20.03 3.28 -3.45
CA ILE A 128 -19.79 1.87 -3.79
C ILE A 128 -20.84 1.30 -4.72
N LEU A 129 -22.04 1.89 -4.74
CA LEU A 129 -23.21 1.40 -5.45
C LEU A 129 -23.90 2.57 -6.15
N HIS A 130 -24.33 2.34 -7.39
CA HIS A 130 -25.30 3.19 -8.08
C HIS A 130 -26.49 2.31 -8.47
N GLY A 131 -27.57 2.41 -7.68
CA GLY A 131 -28.62 1.38 -7.69
C GLY A 131 -28.09 0.06 -7.12
N ASP A 132 -28.23 -1.03 -7.88
CA ASP A 132 -27.77 -2.37 -7.49
C ASP A 132 -26.38 -2.73 -8.03
N GLU A 133 -25.75 -1.85 -8.82
CA GLU A 133 -24.46 -2.10 -9.45
C GLU A 133 -23.29 -1.48 -8.69
N VAL A 134 -22.19 -2.23 -8.57
CA VAL A 134 -20.95 -1.75 -7.97
C VAL A 134 -20.23 -0.83 -8.95
N VAL A 135 -20.02 0.43 -8.57
CA VAL A 135 -19.36 1.44 -9.41
C VAL A 135 -17.84 1.44 -9.26
N PRO A 136 -17.08 1.78 -10.32
CA PRO A 136 -15.63 1.97 -10.21
C PRO A 136 -15.28 3.08 -9.21
N THR A 137 -14.40 2.78 -8.27
CA THR A 137 -13.87 3.79 -7.33
C THR A 137 -12.85 4.69 -8.02
N GLU A 138 -13.18 5.97 -8.19
CA GLU A 138 -12.27 6.98 -8.77
C GLU A 138 -11.22 7.47 -7.77
N GLY A 139 -11.67 7.81 -6.56
CA GLY A 139 -10.83 8.28 -5.46
C GLY A 139 -10.57 7.18 -4.43
N VAL A 140 -11.20 7.30 -3.26
CA VAL A 140 -11.06 6.33 -2.18
C VAL A 140 -12.41 6.01 -1.53
N ASN A 141 -12.57 4.77 -1.08
CA ASN A 141 -13.60 4.41 -0.11
C ASN A 141 -12.97 4.21 1.26
N VAL A 142 -13.59 4.77 2.29
CA VAL A 142 -13.12 4.67 3.67
C VAL A 142 -14.13 3.86 4.46
N TRP A 143 -13.69 2.71 4.93
CA TRP A 143 -14.49 1.79 5.72
C TRP A 143 -13.97 1.71 7.14
N TYR A 144 -14.83 1.29 8.06
CA TYR A 144 -14.47 1.06 9.45
C TYR A 144 -15.02 -0.27 9.95
N GLN A 145 -14.15 -1.04 10.60
CA GLN A 145 -14.51 -2.30 11.23
C GLN A 145 -13.64 -2.53 12.47
N ASP A 146 -14.27 -2.83 13.60
CA ASP A 146 -13.60 -3.28 14.84
C ASP A 146 -12.34 -2.48 15.22
N GLY A 147 -12.43 -1.16 15.21
CA GLY A 147 -11.30 -0.29 15.58
C GLY A 147 -10.22 -0.13 14.51
N THR A 148 -10.44 -0.65 13.30
CA THR A 148 -9.53 -0.55 12.15
C THR A 148 -10.20 0.19 11.00
N VAL A 149 -9.46 1.11 10.38
CA VAL A 149 -9.90 1.74 9.14
C VAL A 149 -9.40 0.91 7.96
N ILE A 150 -10.29 0.62 7.02
CA ILE A 150 -9.92 -0.01 5.75
C ILE A 150 -10.05 1.06 4.68
N LEU A 151 -8.93 1.41 4.06
CA LEU A 151 -8.86 2.41 3.01
C LEU A 151 -8.72 1.71 1.66
N GLU A 152 -9.77 1.74 0.87
CA GLU A 152 -9.75 1.24 -0.49
C GLU A 152 -9.33 2.36 -1.45
N ALA A 153 -8.20 2.19 -2.13
CA ALA A 153 -7.74 3.12 -3.16
C ALA A 153 -8.22 2.69 -4.54
N GLY A 154 -8.85 3.61 -5.28
CA GLY A 154 -9.20 3.43 -6.69
C GLY A 154 -7.98 3.10 -7.55
N GLY A 155 -8.22 2.41 -8.67
CA GLY A 155 -7.13 2.07 -9.59
C GLY A 155 -6.44 3.31 -10.18
N GLU A 156 -7.21 4.37 -10.45
CA GLU A 156 -6.68 5.63 -10.99
C GLU A 156 -5.73 6.32 -10.00
N VAL A 157 -6.00 6.20 -8.69
CA VAL A 157 -5.16 6.79 -7.66
C VAL A 157 -3.75 6.21 -7.69
N LEU A 158 -3.58 4.95 -8.10
CA LEU A 158 -2.27 4.33 -8.28
C LEU A 158 -1.57 4.72 -9.58
N GLU A 159 -2.34 5.14 -10.58
CA GLU A 159 -1.81 5.57 -11.89
C GLU A 159 -1.36 7.03 -11.84
N ASP A 160 -1.96 7.86 -10.98
CA ASP A 160 -1.63 9.28 -10.80
C ASP A 160 -0.67 9.51 -9.61
N ASP A 161 0.54 9.98 -9.91
CA ASP A 161 1.59 10.28 -8.93
C ASP A 161 1.17 11.33 -7.88
N GLY A 162 0.38 12.32 -8.27
CA GLY A 162 -0.09 13.40 -7.39
C GLY A 162 -1.13 12.89 -6.39
N ARG A 163 -2.12 12.13 -6.90
CA ARG A 163 -3.15 11.48 -6.08
C ARG A 163 -2.55 10.49 -5.10
N TRP A 164 -1.65 9.61 -5.57
CA TRP A 164 -0.99 8.64 -4.70
C TRP A 164 -0.14 9.32 -3.61
N ALA A 165 0.67 10.32 -3.98
CA ALA A 165 1.48 11.06 -3.03
C ALA A 165 0.61 11.84 -2.01
N GLY A 166 -0.53 12.38 -2.44
CA GLY A 166 -1.49 13.05 -1.57
C GLY A 166 -2.17 12.10 -0.59
N LEU A 167 -2.51 10.89 -1.03
CA LEU A 167 -3.10 9.85 -0.20
C LEU A 167 -2.12 9.34 0.86
N THR A 168 -0.94 8.88 0.43
CA THR A 168 0.09 8.32 1.31
C THR A 168 0.57 9.30 2.39
N ARG A 169 0.68 10.60 2.06
CA ARG A 169 1.01 11.65 3.05
C ARG A 169 -0.01 11.77 4.17
N ARG A 170 -1.29 11.53 3.87
CA ARG A 170 -2.39 11.58 4.87
C ARG A 170 -2.47 10.31 5.72
N LEU A 171 -1.84 9.22 5.27
CA LEU A 171 -1.74 7.96 6.01
C LEU A 171 -0.59 7.90 7.00
N ARG A 172 0.28 8.93 7.02
CA ARG A 172 1.37 9.06 7.97
C ARG A 172 0.83 8.95 9.40
N PRO A 173 1.32 7.98 10.21
CA PRO A 173 0.90 7.85 11.59
C PRO A 173 1.33 9.09 12.40
N ALA A 174 0.54 9.45 13.41
CA ALA A 174 0.88 10.56 14.30
C ALA A 174 2.18 10.23 15.06
N SER A 175 3.24 11.02 14.85
CA SER A 175 4.58 10.78 15.41
C SER A 175 4.73 11.22 16.88
N LEU A 176 3.81 12.04 17.40
CA LEU A 176 3.95 12.72 18.69
C LEU A 176 4.00 11.78 19.90
N GLY A 177 3.34 10.62 19.86
CA GLY A 177 3.37 9.64 20.96
C GLY A 177 4.59 8.71 20.93
N ALA A 178 5.11 8.41 19.73
CA ALA A 178 6.24 7.51 19.53
C ALA A 178 7.58 8.18 19.86
N ALA A 179 7.72 9.48 19.57
CA ALA A 179 8.91 10.26 19.92
C ALA A 179 9.13 10.39 21.44
N ALA A 180 8.06 10.29 22.24
CA ALA A 180 8.11 10.32 23.71
C ALA A 180 8.24 8.93 24.35
N GLY A 181 8.45 7.86 23.56
CA GLY A 181 8.60 6.48 24.05
C GLY A 181 7.34 5.86 24.67
N LYS A 182 6.17 6.49 24.53
CA LYS A 182 4.94 6.15 25.28
C LYS A 182 3.84 5.46 24.47
N GLY A 183 4.09 5.07 23.22
CA GLY A 183 3.07 4.35 22.44
C GLY A 183 3.60 3.68 21.18
N ARG A 184 3.04 2.50 20.86
CA ARG A 184 3.28 1.80 19.60
C ARG A 184 2.58 2.57 18.48
N GLN A 185 3.28 2.86 17.37
CA GLN A 185 2.65 3.48 16.21
C GLN A 185 1.49 2.60 15.72
N PRO A 186 0.36 3.21 15.30
CA PRO A 186 -0.74 2.43 14.76
C PRO A 186 -0.29 1.69 13.50
N ALA A 187 -0.69 0.42 13.38
CA ALA A 187 -0.24 -0.43 12.29
C ALA A 187 -0.72 0.09 10.93
N ARG A 188 0.10 -0.14 9.91
CA ARG A 188 -0.23 0.08 8.50
C ARG A 188 0.02 -1.22 7.76
N SER A 189 -0.98 -1.74 7.08
CA SER A 189 -0.89 -2.97 6.28
C SER A 189 -1.48 -2.73 4.90
N VAL A 190 -1.08 -3.56 3.94
CA VAL A 190 -1.62 -3.54 2.59
C VAL A 190 -2.23 -4.88 2.25
N VAL A 191 -3.43 -4.85 1.68
CA VAL A 191 -4.02 -5.95 0.90
C VAL A 191 -3.95 -5.55 -0.57
N LEU A 192 -3.05 -6.20 -1.31
CA LEU A 192 -2.82 -5.94 -2.72
C LEU A 192 -3.65 -6.90 -3.57
N CYS A 193 -4.71 -6.39 -4.20
CA CYS A 193 -5.58 -7.17 -5.08
C CYS A 193 -5.03 -7.22 -6.51
N PHE A 194 -4.81 -8.41 -7.05
CA PHE A 194 -4.32 -8.63 -8.41
C PHE A 194 -5.11 -9.76 -9.08
N GLY A 195 -5.58 -9.58 -10.31
CA GLY A 195 -6.40 -10.60 -10.96
C GLY A 195 -5.61 -11.85 -11.32
N THR A 196 -6.11 -13.02 -10.97
CA THR A 196 -5.49 -14.32 -11.31
C THR A 196 -5.47 -14.54 -12.83
N ASP A 197 -6.49 -14.06 -13.51
CA ASP A 197 -6.64 -14.09 -14.97
C ASP A 197 -5.59 -13.24 -15.70
N GLU A 198 -4.97 -12.24 -15.05
CA GLU A 198 -3.90 -11.45 -15.66
C GLU A 198 -2.70 -12.32 -16.08
N PHE A 199 -2.43 -13.42 -15.37
CA PHE A 199 -1.38 -14.38 -15.72
C PHE A 199 -1.70 -15.20 -16.97
N LEU A 200 -2.97 -15.26 -17.38
CA LEU A 200 -3.46 -16.08 -18.49
C LEU A 200 -3.66 -15.28 -19.78
N LYS A 201 -3.64 -13.94 -19.70
CA LYS A 201 -3.87 -13.08 -20.86
C LYS A 201 -2.73 -13.17 -21.88
N PRO A 202 -3.04 -12.98 -23.19
CA PRO A 202 -2.00 -12.74 -24.19
C PRO A 202 -1.08 -11.58 -23.77
N GLY A 203 0.24 -11.76 -23.86
CA GLY A 203 1.22 -10.75 -23.45
C GLY A 203 1.48 -10.67 -21.93
N ALA A 204 0.96 -11.61 -21.13
CA ALA A 204 1.20 -11.66 -19.68
C ALA A 204 2.68 -11.72 -19.29
N ARG A 205 3.54 -12.28 -20.15
CA ARG A 205 4.99 -12.38 -19.90
C ARG A 205 5.67 -11.02 -19.80
N GLU A 206 5.14 -10.02 -20.51
CA GLU A 206 5.64 -8.66 -20.51
C GLU A 206 4.84 -7.75 -19.56
N SER A 207 3.50 -7.87 -19.57
CA SER A 207 2.63 -6.96 -18.81
C SER A 207 2.66 -7.20 -17.30
N VAL A 208 2.72 -8.47 -16.84
CA VAL A 208 2.70 -8.79 -15.40
C VAL A 208 3.96 -8.29 -14.69
N PRO A 209 5.20 -8.50 -15.19
CA PRO A 209 6.38 -7.91 -14.58
C PRO A 209 6.34 -6.38 -14.53
N GLU A 210 5.77 -5.73 -15.55
CA GLU A 210 5.65 -4.28 -15.56
C GLU A 210 4.67 -3.77 -14.49
N GLN A 211 3.50 -4.41 -14.38
CA GLN A 211 2.56 -4.12 -13.29
C GLN A 211 3.19 -4.36 -11.91
N ALA A 212 3.98 -5.43 -11.75
CA ALA A 212 4.70 -5.69 -10.49
C ALA A 212 5.67 -4.55 -10.12
N ARG A 213 6.39 -3.98 -11.10
CA ARG A 213 7.31 -2.84 -10.88
C ARG A 213 6.57 -1.57 -10.47
N ILE A 214 5.45 -1.28 -11.14
CA ILE A 214 4.61 -0.13 -10.80
C ILE A 214 4.09 -0.27 -9.37
N LEU A 215 3.52 -1.43 -9.04
CA LEU A 215 2.98 -1.71 -7.71
C LEU A 215 4.07 -1.69 -6.64
N ARG A 216 5.26 -2.25 -6.90
CA ARG A 216 6.40 -2.14 -5.99
C ARG A 216 6.75 -0.67 -5.71
N THR A 217 6.81 0.17 -6.75
CA THR A 217 7.11 1.60 -6.60
C THR A 217 6.09 2.26 -5.68
N ARG A 218 4.79 1.99 -5.88
CA ARG A 218 3.73 2.52 -5.00
C ARG A 218 3.87 2.03 -3.56
N LEU A 219 4.14 0.76 -3.34
CA LEU A 219 4.39 0.19 -2.02
C LEU A 219 5.61 0.82 -1.34
N ALA A 220 6.69 1.07 -2.09
CA ALA A 220 7.90 1.72 -1.57
C ALA A 220 7.62 3.18 -1.19
N GLU A 221 6.87 3.92 -2.01
CA GLU A 221 6.44 5.29 -1.69
C GLU A 221 5.60 5.32 -0.41
N LEU A 222 4.65 4.40 -0.26
CA LEU A 222 3.87 4.25 0.97
C LEU A 222 4.76 3.92 2.18
N ALA A 223 5.70 2.98 2.04
CA ALA A 223 6.59 2.58 3.12
C ALA A 223 7.49 3.73 3.59
N VAL A 224 7.98 4.56 2.66
CA VAL A 224 8.73 5.78 2.96
C VAL A 224 7.88 6.79 3.71
N GLU A 225 6.63 7.00 3.27
CA GLU A 225 5.71 7.93 3.92
C GLU A 225 5.35 7.48 5.33
N VAL A 226 5.04 6.19 5.52
CA VAL A 226 4.75 5.61 6.84
C VAL A 226 5.97 5.60 7.76
N GLY A 227 7.17 5.45 7.20
CA GLY A 227 8.42 5.41 7.97
C GLY A 227 8.67 4.10 8.72
N ALA A 228 7.95 3.03 8.38
CA ALA A 228 8.08 1.70 8.98
C ALA A 228 7.81 0.60 7.93
N PRO A 229 8.36 -0.63 8.10
CA PRO A 229 8.10 -1.73 7.19
C PRO A 229 6.60 -2.02 7.08
N VAL A 230 6.06 -2.01 5.86
CA VAL A 230 4.63 -2.21 5.62
C VAL A 230 4.38 -3.68 5.26
N PRO A 231 3.68 -4.46 6.11
CA PRO A 231 3.23 -5.80 5.75
C PRO A 231 2.28 -5.77 4.55
N VAL A 232 2.58 -6.56 3.53
CA VAL A 232 1.80 -6.70 2.30
C VAL A 232 1.26 -8.13 2.19
N TYR A 233 -0.05 -8.25 2.10
CA TYR A 233 -0.76 -9.48 1.77
C TYR A 233 -1.26 -9.37 0.34
N VAL A 234 -0.88 -10.32 -0.52
CA VAL A 234 -1.35 -10.32 -1.91
C VAL A 234 -2.60 -11.19 -2.01
N LEU A 235 -3.66 -10.65 -2.58
CA LEU A 235 -4.89 -11.38 -2.85
C LEU A 235 -5.06 -11.50 -4.37
N PHE A 236 -4.83 -12.71 -4.88
CA PHE A 236 -5.12 -13.08 -6.25
C PHE A 236 -6.63 -13.24 -6.41
N THR A 237 -7.27 -12.25 -7.01
CA THR A 237 -8.72 -12.21 -7.18
C THR A 237 -9.15 -12.87 -8.49
N ARG A 238 -10.47 -13.03 -8.70
CA ARG A 238 -11.03 -13.65 -9.91
C ARG A 238 -10.45 -15.05 -10.19
N THR A 239 -10.15 -15.81 -9.14
CA THR A 239 -9.61 -17.18 -9.28
C THR A 239 -10.63 -18.11 -9.95
N ASP A 240 -11.92 -17.77 -9.94
CA ASP A 240 -12.98 -18.40 -10.73
C ASP A 240 -12.77 -18.36 -12.25
N ARG A 241 -11.83 -17.53 -12.74
CA ARG A 241 -11.41 -17.53 -14.14
C ARG A 241 -10.41 -18.64 -14.48
N LEU A 242 -9.86 -19.32 -13.48
CA LEU A 242 -9.05 -20.51 -13.74
C LEU A 242 -9.95 -21.66 -14.20
N PRO A 243 -9.52 -22.45 -15.20
CA PRO A 243 -10.25 -23.65 -15.59
C PRO A 243 -10.49 -24.57 -14.38
N PHE A 244 -11.70 -25.13 -14.32
CA PHE A 244 -12.14 -26.07 -13.28
C PHE A 244 -12.18 -25.54 -11.85
N PHE A 245 -12.03 -24.22 -11.63
CA PHE A 245 -12.16 -23.65 -10.28
C PHE A 245 -13.54 -23.93 -9.69
N LEU A 246 -14.60 -23.64 -10.46
CA LEU A 246 -15.98 -23.85 -10.04
C LEU A 246 -16.30 -25.33 -9.78
N ASP A 247 -15.71 -26.25 -10.54
CA ASP A 247 -15.90 -27.69 -10.36
C ASP A 247 -15.32 -28.16 -9.02
N TYR A 248 -14.20 -27.59 -8.60
CA TYR A 248 -13.58 -27.91 -7.32
C TYR A 248 -14.31 -27.28 -6.13
N VAL A 249 -14.71 -26.01 -6.23
CA VAL A 249 -15.33 -25.29 -5.10
C VAL A 249 -16.83 -25.56 -4.97
N GLY A 250 -17.49 -25.99 -6.03
CA GLY A 250 -18.92 -26.29 -6.05
C GLY A 250 -19.34 -27.29 -4.97
N PRO A 251 -18.65 -28.44 -4.82
CA PRO A 251 -18.94 -29.45 -3.79
C PRO A 251 -18.49 -29.13 -2.36
N LEU A 252 -17.85 -27.98 -2.11
CA LEU A 252 -17.43 -27.58 -0.77
C LEU A 252 -18.64 -27.23 0.11
N LYS A 253 -18.55 -27.51 1.41
CA LYS A 253 -19.55 -27.06 2.38
C LYS A 253 -19.37 -25.59 2.72
N SER A 254 -20.38 -24.97 3.32
CA SER A 254 -20.32 -23.55 3.71
C SER A 254 -19.18 -23.26 4.68
N GLU A 255 -18.88 -24.20 5.59
CA GLU A 255 -17.79 -24.08 6.54
C GLU A 255 -16.42 -24.20 5.86
N GLU A 256 -16.30 -25.10 4.87
CA GLU A 256 -15.04 -25.32 4.14
C GLU A 256 -14.70 -24.15 3.20
N VAL A 257 -15.69 -23.35 2.78
CA VAL A 257 -15.45 -22.12 2.00
C VAL A 257 -14.83 -21.01 2.86
N GLN A 258 -14.93 -21.08 4.19
CA GLN A 258 -14.27 -20.13 5.09
C GLN A 258 -12.77 -20.43 5.27
N ASP A 259 -12.31 -21.63 4.86
CA ASP A 259 -10.89 -21.97 4.94
C ASP A 259 -10.09 -21.13 3.91
N PRO A 260 -9.02 -20.43 4.33
CA PRO A 260 -8.27 -19.57 3.42
C PRO A 260 -7.52 -20.40 2.38
N LEU A 261 -7.73 -20.09 1.10
CA LEU A 261 -6.95 -20.63 0.00
C LEU A 261 -5.68 -19.79 -0.20
N GLY A 262 -4.56 -20.20 0.40
CA GLY A 262 -3.30 -19.46 0.28
C GLY A 262 -2.28 -19.83 1.34
N VAL A 263 -1.25 -18.99 1.48
CA VAL A 263 -0.15 -19.20 2.42
C VAL A 263 0.21 -17.91 3.14
N THR A 264 0.20 -17.93 4.47
CA THR A 264 0.92 -16.94 5.29
C THR A 264 2.40 -17.31 5.33
N LEU A 265 3.27 -16.40 4.89
CA LEU A 265 4.71 -16.64 4.92
C LEU A 265 5.30 -16.26 6.30
N PRO A 266 6.25 -17.01 6.88
CA PRO A 266 6.88 -16.67 8.16
C PRO A 266 7.63 -15.33 8.12
N LEU A 267 7.66 -14.53 9.20
CA LEU A 267 8.48 -13.31 9.20
C LEU A 267 9.97 -13.66 9.08
N ARG A 268 10.71 -12.94 8.23
CA ARG A 268 12.17 -13.04 8.13
C ARG A 268 12.81 -11.66 8.27
N ALA A 269 14.03 -11.65 8.80
CA ALA A 269 14.85 -10.45 8.77
C ALA A 269 15.14 -10.05 7.32
N PRO A 270 15.32 -8.74 7.02
CA PRO A 270 15.72 -8.29 5.69
C PRO A 270 17.01 -9.00 5.24
N VAL A 271 17.00 -9.52 4.03
CA VAL A 271 18.17 -10.13 3.39
C VAL A 271 18.80 -9.10 2.45
N ASP A 272 20.11 -9.15 2.25
CA ASP A 272 20.82 -8.30 1.29
C ASP A 272 20.20 -8.40 -0.12
N ALA A 273 20.14 -7.26 -0.80
CA ALA A 273 19.50 -7.13 -2.12
C ALA A 273 20.06 -8.09 -3.19
N GLY A 274 21.31 -8.54 -3.05
CA GLY A 274 21.96 -9.48 -3.96
C GLY A 274 21.47 -10.93 -3.84
N ALA A 275 20.98 -11.35 -2.67
CA ALA A 275 20.49 -12.71 -2.42
C ALA A 275 18.95 -12.81 -2.42
N HIS A 276 18.26 -11.68 -2.24
CA HIS A 276 16.79 -11.60 -2.13
C HIS A 276 16.05 -12.40 -3.20
N GLY A 277 16.39 -12.21 -4.48
CA GLY A 277 15.66 -12.87 -5.57
C GLY A 277 15.74 -14.40 -5.53
N ARG A 278 16.89 -14.96 -5.13
CA ARG A 278 17.08 -16.42 -5.06
C ARG A 278 16.39 -16.99 -3.83
N GLU A 279 16.62 -16.39 -2.66
CA GLU A 279 16.10 -16.90 -1.38
C GLU A 279 14.58 -16.73 -1.28
N GLU A 280 14.08 -15.54 -1.59
CA GLU A 280 12.65 -15.26 -1.53
C GLU A 280 11.90 -16.02 -2.63
N GLY A 281 12.50 -16.14 -3.83
CA GLY A 281 11.97 -17.00 -4.88
C GLY A 281 11.88 -18.47 -4.48
N GLY A 282 12.92 -19.02 -3.82
CA GLY A 282 12.90 -20.39 -3.30
C GLY A 282 11.81 -20.59 -2.24
N ARG A 283 11.66 -19.63 -1.32
CA ARG A 283 10.64 -19.66 -0.27
C ARG A 283 9.22 -19.58 -0.82
N ILE A 284 8.96 -18.70 -1.80
CA ILE A 284 7.64 -18.58 -2.42
C ILE A 284 7.30 -19.84 -3.23
N ARG A 285 8.27 -20.43 -3.94
CA ARG A 285 8.04 -21.72 -4.63
C ARG A 285 7.70 -22.84 -3.65
N ALA A 286 8.42 -22.95 -2.53
CA ALA A 286 8.12 -23.93 -1.50
C ALA A 286 6.69 -23.74 -0.93
N ALA A 287 6.26 -22.49 -0.72
CA ALA A 287 4.89 -22.18 -0.32
C ALA A 287 3.86 -22.59 -1.38
N PHE A 288 4.13 -22.37 -2.67
CA PHE A 288 3.26 -22.87 -3.75
C PHE A 288 3.22 -24.40 -3.80
N ASP A 289 4.34 -25.08 -3.60
CA ASP A 289 4.38 -26.55 -3.56
C ASP A 289 3.56 -27.12 -2.40
N GLU A 290 3.62 -26.49 -1.22
CA GLU A 290 2.78 -26.84 -0.07
C GLU A 290 1.28 -26.62 -0.39
N LEU A 291 0.94 -25.48 -0.99
CA LEU A 291 -0.43 -25.19 -1.41
C LEU A 291 -0.95 -26.23 -2.42
N HIS A 292 -0.13 -26.59 -3.41
CA HIS A 292 -0.50 -27.63 -4.39
C HIS A 292 -0.66 -29.01 -3.76
N ALA A 293 0.22 -29.38 -2.82
CA ALA A 293 0.11 -30.64 -2.10
C ALA A 293 -1.17 -30.68 -1.27
N SER A 294 -1.49 -29.60 -0.55
CA SER A 294 -2.72 -29.44 0.23
C SER A 294 -3.97 -29.58 -0.65
N LEU A 295 -4.03 -28.86 -1.78
CA LEU A 295 -5.11 -28.99 -2.75
C LEU A 295 -5.23 -30.40 -3.32
N GLY A 296 -4.08 -31.04 -3.58
CA GLY A 296 -3.99 -32.40 -4.07
C GLY A 296 -4.56 -33.43 -3.10
N VAL A 297 -4.30 -33.28 -1.79
CA VAL A 297 -4.86 -34.11 -0.71
C VAL A 297 -6.35 -33.82 -0.53
N ASN A 298 -6.77 -32.56 -0.60
CA ASN A 298 -8.15 -32.16 -0.39
C ASN A 298 -9.10 -32.70 -1.49
N ARG A 299 -8.59 -33.13 -2.65
CA ARG A 299 -9.35 -33.90 -3.64
C ARG A 299 -10.02 -35.15 -3.05
N LEU A 300 -9.40 -35.81 -2.06
CA LEU A 300 -9.98 -36.97 -1.39
C LEU A 300 -11.30 -36.63 -0.65
N ARG A 301 -11.48 -35.36 -0.28
CA ARG A 301 -12.72 -34.86 0.35
C ARG A 301 -13.72 -34.35 -0.68
N VAL A 302 -13.26 -33.70 -1.74
CA VAL A 302 -14.11 -33.04 -2.75
C VAL A 302 -14.71 -34.05 -3.74
N LEU A 303 -13.89 -34.93 -4.32
CA LEU A 303 -14.31 -35.80 -5.43
C LEU A 303 -15.47 -36.76 -5.11
N PRO A 304 -15.53 -37.40 -3.92
CA PRO A 304 -16.64 -38.30 -3.59
C PRO A 304 -18.01 -37.61 -3.47
N ARG A 305 -18.05 -36.28 -3.37
CA ARG A 305 -19.29 -35.51 -3.15
C ARG A 305 -19.98 -35.10 -4.44
N GLU A 306 -19.31 -35.20 -5.57
CA GLU A 306 -19.88 -34.87 -6.88
C GLU A 306 -20.18 -36.17 -7.64
N GLY A 307 -21.43 -36.32 -8.08
CA GLY A 307 -21.92 -37.49 -8.80
C GLY A 307 -21.64 -37.45 -10.30
N ARG A 308 -21.54 -36.25 -10.88
CA ARG A 308 -21.34 -36.04 -12.32
C ARG A 308 -19.86 -36.18 -12.68
N ASP A 309 -19.56 -37.11 -13.57
CA ASP A 309 -18.18 -37.45 -13.94
C ASP A 309 -17.41 -36.28 -14.59
N GLU A 310 -18.10 -35.42 -15.36
CA GLU A 310 -17.50 -34.23 -15.98
C GLU A 310 -16.94 -33.27 -14.92
N ILE A 311 -17.73 -32.94 -13.90
CA ILE A 311 -17.33 -32.02 -12.82
C ILE A 311 -16.32 -32.69 -11.90
N ARG A 312 -16.47 -33.99 -11.62
CA ARG A 312 -15.47 -34.74 -10.86
C ARG A 312 -14.10 -34.71 -11.56
N SER A 313 -14.09 -34.87 -12.89
CA SER A 313 -12.87 -34.78 -13.69
C SER A 313 -12.27 -33.37 -13.68
N GLY A 314 -13.11 -32.33 -13.79
CA GLY A 314 -12.66 -30.95 -13.65
C GLY A 314 -12.05 -30.66 -12.27
N ALA A 315 -12.76 -31.00 -11.20
CA ALA A 315 -12.26 -30.84 -9.82
C ALA A 315 -10.92 -31.56 -9.59
N TYR A 316 -10.68 -32.69 -10.26
CA TYR A 316 -9.39 -33.37 -10.19
C TYR A 316 -8.24 -32.56 -10.81
N GLU A 317 -8.51 -31.78 -11.86
CA GLU A 317 -7.54 -30.99 -12.64
C GLU A 317 -7.21 -29.62 -12.02
N LEU A 318 -8.06 -29.02 -11.18
CA LEU A 318 -7.82 -27.67 -10.63
C LEU A 318 -6.40 -27.49 -10.03
N PRO A 319 -5.86 -28.40 -9.18
CA PRO A 319 -4.52 -28.23 -8.63
C PRO A 319 -3.44 -28.10 -9.70
N ARG A 320 -3.63 -28.76 -10.85
CA ARG A 320 -2.73 -28.67 -12.00
C ARG A 320 -2.88 -27.35 -12.74
N GLU A 321 -4.09 -26.83 -12.90
CA GLU A 321 -4.33 -25.50 -13.49
C GLU A 321 -3.73 -24.38 -12.64
N LEU A 322 -3.89 -24.44 -11.31
CA LEU A 322 -3.25 -23.48 -10.39
C LEU A 322 -1.71 -23.55 -10.47
N ARG A 323 -1.15 -24.75 -10.65
CA ARG A 323 0.30 -24.93 -10.81
C ARG A 323 0.85 -24.23 -12.05
N LYS A 324 0.08 -24.13 -13.14
CA LYS A 324 0.53 -23.46 -14.37
C LYS A 324 0.84 -21.98 -14.16
N ILE A 325 0.14 -21.29 -13.25
CA ILE A 325 0.36 -19.86 -12.99
C ILE A 325 1.42 -19.60 -11.91
N SER A 326 1.86 -20.63 -11.18
CA SER A 326 2.66 -20.47 -9.96
C SER A 326 4.05 -19.88 -10.21
N GLU A 327 4.70 -20.18 -11.33
CA GLU A 327 6.00 -19.56 -11.67
C GLU A 327 5.84 -18.06 -11.99
N ALA A 328 4.80 -17.69 -12.74
CA ALA A 328 4.51 -16.28 -13.04
C ALA A 328 4.12 -15.50 -11.78
N ALA A 329 3.28 -16.10 -10.93
CA ALA A 329 2.92 -15.54 -9.63
C ALA A 329 4.13 -15.43 -8.69
N THR A 330 5.03 -16.42 -8.69
CA THR A 330 6.30 -16.36 -7.94
C THR A 330 7.15 -15.18 -8.41
N ALA A 331 7.37 -15.03 -9.72
CA ALA A 331 8.13 -13.90 -10.26
C ALA A 331 7.51 -12.55 -9.90
N PHE A 332 6.18 -12.44 -9.97
CA PHE A 332 5.43 -11.26 -9.55
C PHE A 332 5.64 -10.93 -8.06
N LEU A 333 5.51 -11.91 -7.17
CA LEU A 333 5.69 -11.74 -5.72
C LEU A 333 7.14 -11.41 -5.33
N VAL A 334 8.13 -12.00 -6.02
CA VAL A 334 9.55 -11.66 -5.83
C VAL A 334 9.82 -10.21 -6.26
N GLU A 335 9.27 -9.79 -7.40
CA GLU A 335 9.45 -8.42 -7.91
C GLU A 335 8.76 -7.38 -7.02
N LEU A 336 7.61 -7.69 -6.43
CA LEU A 336 6.91 -6.84 -5.46
C LEU A 336 7.67 -6.67 -4.15
N SER A 337 8.33 -7.73 -3.67
CA SER A 337 9.01 -7.76 -2.37
C SER A 337 10.48 -7.30 -2.43
N ARG A 338 10.95 -6.90 -3.61
CA ARG A 338 12.36 -6.52 -3.81
C ARG A 338 12.77 -5.35 -2.90
N PRO A 339 13.88 -5.48 -2.14
CA PRO A 339 14.38 -4.42 -1.26
C PRO A 339 14.62 -3.10 -1.99
N SER A 340 14.19 -2.01 -1.36
CA SER A 340 14.52 -0.66 -1.82
C SER A 340 15.88 -0.24 -1.27
N GLN A 341 16.70 0.40 -2.11
CA GLN A 341 17.98 1.00 -1.66
C GLN A 341 17.78 2.23 -0.76
N LEU A 342 16.55 2.77 -0.69
CA LEU A 342 16.21 4.00 0.03
C LEU A 342 15.70 3.78 1.46
N GLY A 343 15.86 2.58 2.02
CA GLY A 343 15.67 2.29 3.44
C GLY A 343 14.48 1.40 3.76
N VAL A 344 13.25 1.94 3.73
CA VAL A 344 12.05 1.20 4.18
C VAL A 344 11.47 0.39 3.02
N THR A 345 11.29 -0.91 3.22
CA THR A 345 10.82 -1.86 2.19
C THR A 345 9.47 -2.48 2.58
N PRO A 346 8.54 -2.71 1.64
CA PRO A 346 7.37 -3.55 1.87
C PRO A 346 7.76 -4.99 2.22
N VAL A 347 7.06 -5.61 3.19
CA VAL A 347 7.34 -6.97 3.63
C VAL A 347 6.22 -7.88 3.17
N LEU A 348 6.51 -8.80 2.25
CA LEU A 348 5.54 -9.81 1.85
C LEU A 348 5.22 -10.73 3.04
N ARG A 349 3.95 -10.74 3.45
CA ARG A 349 3.44 -11.55 4.58
C ARG A 349 2.69 -12.79 4.16
N GLY A 350 2.21 -12.85 2.92
CA GLY A 350 1.46 -13.98 2.41
C GLY A 350 0.79 -13.67 1.09
N PHE A 351 0.28 -14.71 0.46
CA PHE A 351 -0.54 -14.61 -0.74
C PHE A 351 -1.75 -15.55 -0.62
N TYR A 352 -2.89 -15.11 -1.14
CA TYR A 352 -4.16 -15.83 -1.07
C TYR A 352 -4.90 -15.73 -2.39
N PHE A 353 -5.87 -16.59 -2.59
CA PHE A 353 -6.73 -16.65 -3.75
C PHE A 353 -8.18 -16.46 -3.33
N THR A 354 -8.93 -15.75 -4.16
CA THR A 354 -10.37 -15.58 -3.98
C THR A 354 -11.08 -15.53 -5.32
N GLY A 355 -12.28 -16.07 -5.35
CA GLY A 355 -13.11 -16.14 -6.54
C GLY A 355 -14.57 -16.26 -6.18
N VAL A 356 -15.41 -16.27 -7.20
CA VAL A 356 -16.85 -16.44 -7.05
C VAL A 356 -17.21 -17.93 -6.97
N ARG A 357 -18.09 -18.27 -6.03
CA ARG A 357 -18.77 -19.56 -5.97
C ARG A 357 -20.27 -19.34 -6.15
N PRO A 358 -20.89 -19.83 -7.24
CA PRO A 358 -22.35 -19.79 -7.38
C PRO A 358 -22.99 -20.77 -6.39
N ILE A 359 -23.96 -20.27 -5.62
CA ILE A 359 -24.78 -21.10 -4.73
C ILE A 359 -26.16 -21.19 -5.37
N VAL A 360 -26.56 -22.39 -5.80
CA VAL A 360 -27.92 -22.63 -6.27
C VAL A 360 -28.80 -22.80 -5.05
N VAL A 361 -29.56 -21.76 -4.70
CA VAL A 361 -30.64 -21.88 -3.71
C VAL A 361 -31.77 -22.62 -4.41
N LYS A 362 -32.00 -23.89 -4.04
CA LYS A 362 -33.24 -24.57 -4.40
C LYS A 362 -34.30 -24.00 -3.48
N ASP A 363 -35.17 -23.15 -4.02
CA ASP A 363 -36.41 -22.81 -3.34
C ASP A 363 -37.13 -24.13 -3.06
N THR A 364 -37.30 -24.43 -1.78
CA THR A 364 -38.14 -25.55 -1.37
C THR A 364 -39.55 -25.10 -1.67
N GLU A 365 -40.12 -25.57 -2.78
CA GLU A 365 -41.56 -25.49 -2.98
C GLU A 365 -42.21 -26.18 -1.79
N THR A 366 -42.71 -25.39 -0.84
CA THR A 366 -43.66 -25.84 0.16
C THR A 366 -44.90 -26.31 -0.58
N SER A 367 -45.06 -27.62 -0.75
CA SER A 367 -46.34 -28.28 -1.02
C SER A 367 -46.29 -29.73 -0.53
#